data_AF-A0A2M6ZCN5-F1
#
_entry.id   AF-A0A2M6ZCN5-F1
#
_cell.length_a   1.000
_cell.length_b   1.000
_cell.length_c   1.000
_cell.angle_alpha   90.00
_cell.angle_beta   90.00
_cell.angle_gamma   90.00
#
_symmetry.space_group_name_H-M   'P 1'
#
loop_
_entity.id
_entity.type
_entity.pdbx_description
1 polymer ?
#
loop_
_entity_poly.entity_id
_entity_poly.type
_entity_poly.pdbx_seq_one_letter_code
_entity_poly.pdbx_strand_id
1 'polypeptide(L)'
;MRSWHQIYFSDSRHMEDVPDESIDLIVTSPPYPVIKMWDPVFIKQDPKIGTAFQKNYFSEAFEGMHQLLDGVWKEAFRVLKKGGLACVNVGDATRTLNDDFALYPNHSRILACLQKLGFTALPCILWRKQTNAPNKFMGSGMLPPGAYVTLEHEYILIARKGSIREFITAVEKKQRRESAFFWEERNVWFSDIWTDLKGTSQDLFDKDTRKRSAAFPFELPYRLISMFSIKGDTVLDPFLGIGTTLMAAMAAARNSIGYELDHNFQKTILSRVAGVEDLANRRILERLQNHLRFVENRLGEGKSLKHQNVYYSFPVMTRQEIELILNEVVFVEKSTGDRFEVKYTDKPIGDNEDAAAWEKSGMEEKTLSPSKSRSNRSRTPKQRSLF
;
A
#
# COMPACT_ATOMS: atom_id res chain seq x y z
N MET A 1 23.03 -0.63 3.23
CA MET A 1 22.15 0.00 2.21
C MET A 1 21.68 1.36 2.71
N ARG A 2 21.33 2.32 1.83
CA ARG A 2 20.73 3.61 2.20
C ARG A 2 19.55 3.96 1.29
N SER A 3 18.63 4.78 1.79
CA SER A 3 17.60 5.46 1.00
C SER A 3 17.52 6.94 1.38
N TRP A 4 16.89 7.73 0.52
CA TRP A 4 16.61 9.14 0.75
C TRP A 4 15.12 9.42 0.61
N HIS A 5 14.67 10.43 1.35
CA HIS A 5 13.26 10.78 1.47
C HIS A 5 13.10 12.30 1.47
N GLN A 6 12.34 12.83 0.52
CA GLN A 6 12.14 14.26 0.35
C GLN A 6 10.68 14.64 0.56
N ILE A 7 10.44 15.71 1.31
CA ILE A 7 9.12 16.32 1.44
C ILE A 7 9.13 17.70 0.80
N TYR A 8 8.10 18.01 0.03
CA TYR A 8 7.82 19.35 -0.48
C TYR A 8 6.54 19.86 0.15
N PHE A 9 6.62 20.97 0.87
CA PHE A 9 5.42 21.66 1.36
C PHE A 9 4.91 22.62 0.29
N SER A 10 4.34 22.07 -0.77
CA SER A 10 3.88 22.79 -1.95
C SER A 10 2.72 22.08 -2.64
N ASP A 11 2.16 22.74 -3.64
CA ASP A 11 1.04 22.23 -4.41
C ASP A 11 1.48 21.15 -5.40
N SER A 12 0.97 19.92 -5.24
CA SER A 12 1.31 18.78 -6.09
C SER A 12 0.76 18.87 -7.53
N ARG A 13 0.02 19.92 -7.88
CA ARG A 13 -0.27 20.26 -9.28
C ARG A 13 0.94 20.81 -10.02
N HIS A 14 2.00 21.15 -9.28
CA HIS A 14 3.27 21.71 -9.75
C HIS A 14 4.43 20.90 -9.15
N MET A 15 4.92 19.89 -9.87
CA MET A 15 6.04 19.06 -9.43
C MET A 15 7.33 19.34 -10.22
N GLU A 16 7.69 20.62 -10.45
CA GLU A 16 8.88 20.96 -11.25
C GLU A 16 10.19 20.40 -10.67
N ASP A 17 10.24 20.19 -9.35
CA ASP A 17 11.37 19.58 -8.65
C ASP A 17 11.52 18.06 -8.91
N VAL A 18 10.55 17.43 -9.55
CA VAL A 18 10.55 16.01 -9.89
C VAL A 18 10.72 15.83 -11.40
N PRO A 19 11.83 15.22 -11.85
CA PRO A 19 12.06 14.98 -13.28
C PRO A 19 11.00 14.07 -13.91
N ASP A 20 10.84 14.21 -15.22
CA ASP A 20 10.03 13.28 -16.02
C ASP A 20 10.54 11.85 -15.86
N GLU A 21 9.61 10.89 -15.78
CA GLU A 21 9.92 9.47 -15.70
C GLU A 21 10.99 9.10 -14.64
N SER A 22 10.95 9.73 -13.46
CA SER A 22 11.87 9.45 -12.35
C SER A 22 11.26 8.62 -11.21
N ILE A 23 9.94 8.50 -11.15
CA ILE A 23 9.20 7.77 -10.11
C ILE A 23 8.89 6.35 -10.56
N ASP A 24 9.04 5.37 -9.67
CA ASP A 24 8.78 3.95 -9.96
C ASP A 24 7.37 3.52 -9.56
N LEU A 25 6.85 4.08 -8.46
CA LEU A 25 5.55 3.76 -7.89
C LEU A 25 4.91 5.01 -7.29
N ILE A 26 3.61 5.20 -7.50
CA ILE A 26 2.80 6.19 -6.79
C ILE A 26 1.89 5.46 -5.82
N VAL A 27 1.88 5.85 -4.56
CA VAL A 27 0.93 5.35 -3.54
C VAL A 27 0.36 6.55 -2.81
N THR A 28 -0.96 6.74 -2.89
CA THR A 28 -1.55 7.98 -2.39
C THR A 28 -3.05 7.85 -2.08
N SER A 29 -3.61 8.87 -1.45
CA SER A 29 -5.02 9.04 -1.20
C SER A 29 -5.38 10.52 -1.31
N PRO A 30 -6.08 10.95 -2.39
CA PRO A 30 -6.46 12.34 -2.54
C PRO A 30 -7.46 12.78 -1.46
N PRO A 31 -7.66 14.10 -1.25
CA PRO A 31 -8.90 14.56 -0.60
C PRO A 31 -10.09 14.11 -1.44
N TYR A 32 -11.09 13.49 -0.83
CA TYR A 32 -12.21 12.87 -1.55
C TYR A 32 -13.29 13.93 -1.88
N PRO A 33 -13.62 14.16 -3.16
CA PRO A 33 -14.70 15.04 -3.53
C PRO A 33 -16.02 14.69 -2.84
N VAL A 34 -16.77 15.72 -2.48
CA VAL A 34 -18.11 15.67 -1.87
C VAL A 34 -18.17 15.04 -0.46
N ILE A 35 -17.06 14.54 0.09
CA ILE A 35 -16.99 14.27 1.53
C ILE A 35 -16.89 15.61 2.29
N LYS A 36 -17.85 15.85 3.19
CA LYS A 36 -18.05 17.14 3.88
C LYS A 36 -16.80 17.75 4.51
N MET A 37 -15.88 16.93 5.02
CA MET A 37 -14.64 17.43 5.66
C MET A 37 -13.68 18.11 4.66
N TRP A 38 -13.75 17.73 3.38
CA TRP A 38 -12.87 18.24 2.32
C TRP A 38 -13.46 19.43 1.57
N ASP A 39 -14.77 19.69 1.69
CA ASP A 39 -15.43 20.84 1.03
C ASP A 39 -14.65 22.16 1.23
N PRO A 40 -14.21 22.55 2.45
CA PRO A 40 -13.50 23.81 2.63
C PRO A 40 -12.15 23.87 1.89
N VAL A 41 -11.47 22.74 1.74
CA VAL A 41 -10.17 22.64 1.06
C VAL A 41 -10.35 22.87 -0.45
N PHE A 42 -11.38 22.29 -1.05
CA PHE A 42 -11.70 22.50 -2.46
C PHE A 42 -12.26 23.91 -2.73
N ILE A 43 -13.19 24.40 -1.90
CA ILE A 43 -13.79 25.74 -2.06
C ILE A 43 -12.74 26.84 -1.92
N LYS A 44 -11.75 26.67 -1.03
CA LYS A 44 -10.64 27.62 -0.90
C LYS A 44 -9.80 27.71 -2.18
N GLN A 45 -9.66 26.61 -2.91
CA GLN A 45 -8.89 26.56 -4.16
C GLN A 45 -9.70 27.04 -5.36
N ASP A 46 -10.99 26.74 -5.42
CA ASP A 46 -11.92 27.29 -6.41
C ASP A 46 -13.25 27.69 -5.76
N PRO A 47 -13.49 29.00 -5.52
CA PRO A 47 -14.73 29.51 -4.95
C PRO A 47 -15.99 29.14 -5.75
N LYS A 48 -15.88 28.84 -7.05
CA LYS A 48 -17.03 28.43 -7.88
C LYS A 48 -17.66 27.13 -7.38
N ILE A 49 -16.87 26.24 -6.78
CA ILE A 49 -17.38 25.01 -6.14
C ILE A 49 -18.33 25.37 -5.00
N GLY A 50 -18.00 26.39 -4.21
CA GLY A 50 -18.85 26.88 -3.13
C GLY A 50 -20.13 27.50 -3.66
N THR A 51 -20.05 28.28 -4.74
CA THR A 51 -21.23 28.81 -5.44
C THR A 51 -22.13 27.70 -5.99
N ALA A 52 -21.55 26.62 -6.55
CA ALA A 52 -22.32 25.48 -7.05
C ALA A 52 -23.09 24.78 -5.92
N PHE A 53 -22.46 24.56 -4.75
CA PHE A 53 -23.17 24.04 -3.57
C PHE A 53 -24.33 24.94 -3.14
N GLN A 54 -24.12 26.26 -3.07
CA GLN A 54 -25.16 27.22 -2.67
C GLN A 54 -26.36 27.23 -3.64
N LYS A 55 -26.12 26.95 -4.92
CA LYS A 55 -27.15 26.88 -5.96
C LYS A 55 -27.75 25.48 -6.15
N ASN A 56 -27.39 24.51 -5.30
CA ASN A 56 -27.78 23.10 -5.42
C ASN A 56 -27.32 22.42 -6.72
N TYR A 57 -26.24 22.91 -7.34
CA TYR A 57 -25.65 22.31 -8.52
C TYR A 57 -24.55 21.30 -8.14
N PHE A 58 -24.96 20.21 -7.49
CA PHE A 58 -24.02 19.28 -6.86
C PHE A 58 -23.16 18.49 -7.86
N SER A 59 -23.67 18.19 -9.06
CA SER A 59 -22.87 17.55 -10.12
C SER A 59 -21.73 18.45 -10.60
N GLU A 60 -21.97 19.77 -10.65
CA GLU A 60 -20.97 20.76 -11.04
C GLU A 60 -19.94 20.96 -9.93
N ALA A 61 -20.37 20.96 -8.66
CA ALA A 61 -19.45 20.97 -7.53
C ALA A 61 -18.56 19.71 -7.51
N PHE A 62 -19.14 18.54 -7.72
CA PHE A 62 -18.43 17.26 -7.82
C PHE A 62 -17.38 17.28 -8.94
N GLU A 63 -17.76 17.70 -10.14
CA GLU A 63 -16.84 17.79 -11.27
C GLU A 63 -15.75 18.86 -11.05
N GLY A 64 -16.10 20.04 -10.52
CA GLY A 64 -15.12 21.09 -10.22
C GLY A 64 -14.04 20.65 -9.21
N MET A 65 -14.42 19.86 -8.20
CA MET A 65 -13.46 19.24 -7.28
C MET A 65 -12.51 18.27 -8.00
N HIS A 66 -13.03 17.44 -8.91
CA HIS A 66 -12.21 16.52 -9.70
C HIS A 66 -11.28 17.26 -10.67
N GLN A 67 -11.72 18.37 -11.27
CA GLN A 67 -10.88 19.19 -12.15
C GLN A 67 -9.66 19.77 -11.42
N LEU A 68 -9.77 20.07 -10.13
CA LEU A 68 -8.60 20.44 -9.31
C LEU A 68 -7.62 19.27 -9.17
N LEU A 69 -8.12 18.04 -8.99
CA LEU A 69 -7.29 16.83 -8.88
C LEU A 69 -6.67 16.42 -10.23
N ASP A 70 -7.31 16.73 -11.35
CA ASP A 70 -6.83 16.37 -12.71
C ASP A 70 -5.42 16.93 -13.00
N GLY A 71 -5.07 18.09 -12.42
CA GLY A 71 -3.71 18.63 -12.50
C GLY A 71 -2.66 17.73 -11.83
N VAL A 72 -3.00 17.15 -10.69
CA VAL A 72 -2.12 16.22 -9.97
C VAL A 72 -1.97 14.91 -10.75
N TRP A 73 -3.04 14.39 -11.35
CA TRP A 73 -2.98 13.17 -12.17
C TRP A 73 -2.11 13.36 -13.42
N LYS A 74 -2.12 14.56 -14.01
CA LYS A 74 -1.24 14.91 -15.12
C LYS A 74 0.24 14.89 -14.71
N GLU A 75 0.59 15.49 -13.58
CA GLU A 75 1.96 15.45 -13.04
C GLU A 75 2.36 14.03 -12.66
N ALA A 76 1.48 13.28 -12.00
CA ALA A 76 1.67 11.85 -11.70
C ALA A 76 2.00 11.04 -12.97
N PHE A 77 1.30 11.27 -14.08
CA PHE A 77 1.63 10.60 -15.35
C PHE A 77 2.98 11.05 -15.91
N ARG A 78 3.33 12.35 -15.83
CA ARG A 78 4.61 12.88 -16.31
C ARG A 78 5.81 12.24 -15.58
N VAL A 79 5.78 12.26 -14.25
CA VAL A 79 6.90 11.82 -13.41
C VAL A 79 7.03 10.31 -13.29
N LEU A 80 5.97 9.54 -13.51
CA LEU A 80 6.02 8.07 -13.44
C LEU A 80 6.80 7.48 -14.62
N LYS A 81 7.65 6.50 -14.35
CA LYS A 81 8.36 5.72 -15.38
C LYS A 81 7.40 4.86 -16.19
N LYS A 82 7.79 4.53 -17.42
CA LYS A 82 7.17 3.43 -18.17
C LYS A 82 7.37 2.12 -17.40
N GLY A 83 6.29 1.35 -17.27
CA GLY A 83 6.22 0.17 -16.42
C GLY A 83 5.96 0.47 -14.94
N GLY A 84 5.97 1.74 -14.54
CA GLY A 84 5.57 2.16 -13.20
C GLY A 84 4.07 2.03 -12.97
N LEU A 85 3.69 1.97 -11.70
CA LEU A 85 2.31 1.80 -11.25
C LEU A 85 1.86 2.99 -10.42
N ALA A 86 0.58 3.32 -10.51
CA ALA A 86 -0.10 4.23 -9.61
C ALA A 86 -1.17 3.47 -8.82
N CYS A 87 -1.07 3.54 -7.50
CA CYS A 87 -2.01 3.01 -6.53
C CYS A 87 -2.72 4.17 -5.83
N VAL A 88 -4.00 4.35 -6.10
CA VAL A 88 -4.81 5.46 -5.56
C VAL A 88 -5.90 4.91 -4.67
N ASN A 89 -5.75 5.09 -3.36
CA ASN A 89 -6.81 4.79 -2.39
C ASN A 89 -7.86 5.90 -2.42
N VAL A 90 -9.12 5.54 -2.68
CA VAL A 90 -10.22 6.49 -2.73
C VAL A 90 -11.53 5.84 -2.31
N GLY A 91 -12.28 6.53 -1.47
CA GLY A 91 -13.65 6.18 -1.12
C GLY A 91 -14.65 6.93 -2.01
N ASP A 92 -15.73 6.25 -2.39
CA ASP A 92 -16.92 6.95 -2.88
C ASP A 92 -17.59 7.69 -1.72
N ALA A 93 -18.30 8.78 -2.05
CA ALA A 93 -19.01 9.55 -1.05
C ALA A 93 -20.51 9.24 -1.10
N THR A 94 -21.09 8.80 0.01
CA THR A 94 -22.55 8.83 0.20
C THR A 94 -22.92 10.09 0.95
N ARG A 95 -23.81 10.91 0.39
CA ARG A 95 -24.21 12.18 1.02
C ARG A 95 -25.63 12.56 0.61
N THR A 96 -26.42 13.00 1.58
CA THR A 96 -27.70 13.67 1.34
C THR A 96 -27.46 15.15 1.06
N LEU A 97 -27.91 15.62 -0.09
CA LEU A 97 -27.80 17.00 -0.53
C LEU A 97 -29.17 17.43 -1.10
N ASN A 98 -29.75 18.50 -0.54
CA ASN A 98 -31.10 18.96 -0.89
C ASN A 98 -32.15 17.83 -0.85
N ASP A 99 -32.21 17.13 0.29
CA ASP A 99 -33.08 15.97 0.56
C ASP A 99 -32.90 14.75 -0.37
N ASP A 100 -31.91 14.78 -1.27
CA ASP A 100 -31.57 13.66 -2.15
C ASP A 100 -30.33 12.91 -1.65
N PHE A 101 -30.49 11.63 -1.30
CA PHE A 101 -29.38 10.77 -0.90
C PHE A 101 -28.76 10.11 -2.13
N ALA A 102 -27.49 10.44 -2.40
CA ALA A 102 -26.78 9.93 -3.57
C ALA A 102 -25.41 9.36 -3.22
N LEU A 103 -24.93 8.47 -4.10
CA LEU A 103 -23.54 8.05 -4.18
C LEU A 103 -22.82 8.91 -5.23
N TYR A 104 -21.69 9.47 -4.85
CA TYR A 104 -20.78 10.20 -5.73
C TYR A 104 -19.56 9.32 -6.02
N PRO A 105 -19.43 8.78 -7.25
CA PRO A 105 -18.48 7.72 -7.59
C PRO A 105 -17.07 8.25 -7.88
N ASN A 106 -16.37 8.70 -6.84
CA ASN A 106 -15.01 9.22 -6.90
C ASN A 106 -14.04 8.26 -7.62
N HIS A 107 -14.13 6.96 -7.32
CA HIS A 107 -13.24 5.95 -7.90
C HIS A 107 -13.35 5.92 -9.44
N SER A 108 -14.59 5.96 -9.96
CA SER A 108 -14.87 5.88 -11.38
C SER A 108 -14.38 7.12 -12.11
N ARG A 109 -14.64 8.32 -11.55
CA ARG A 109 -14.20 9.58 -12.16
C ARG A 109 -12.67 9.73 -12.18
N ILE A 110 -11.98 9.26 -11.15
CA ILE A 110 -10.50 9.24 -11.12
C ILE A 110 -9.97 8.22 -12.14
N LEU A 111 -10.49 6.99 -12.15
CA LEU A 111 -10.04 5.96 -13.08
C LEU A 111 -10.20 6.40 -14.55
N ALA A 112 -11.33 7.02 -14.89
CA ALA A 112 -11.57 7.56 -16.22
C ALA A 112 -10.53 8.63 -16.62
N CYS A 113 -10.14 9.50 -15.69
CA CYS A 113 -9.08 10.49 -15.92
C CYS A 113 -7.72 9.82 -16.14
N LEU A 114 -7.33 8.87 -15.29
CA LEU A 114 -6.09 8.11 -15.45
C LEU A 114 -6.04 7.42 -16.81
N GLN A 115 -7.12 6.76 -17.23
CA GLN A 115 -7.19 6.12 -18.55
C GLN A 115 -7.06 7.13 -19.70
N LYS A 116 -7.72 8.28 -19.59
CA LYS A 116 -7.61 9.37 -20.59
C LYS A 116 -6.18 9.91 -20.71
N LEU A 117 -5.43 9.95 -19.61
CA LEU A 117 -4.01 10.35 -19.60
C LEU A 117 -3.08 9.29 -20.21
N GLY A 118 -3.56 8.05 -20.40
CA GLY A 118 -2.79 6.96 -21.01
C GLY A 118 -2.38 5.85 -20.05
N PHE A 119 -2.90 5.84 -18.81
CA PHE A 119 -2.73 4.68 -17.93
C PHE A 119 -3.56 3.48 -18.43
N THR A 120 -3.02 2.28 -18.24
CA THR A 120 -3.77 1.02 -18.36
C THR A 120 -4.33 0.63 -16.99
N ALA A 121 -5.65 0.52 -16.87
CA ALA A 121 -6.30 0.03 -15.66
C ALA A 121 -5.95 -1.45 -15.42
N LEU A 122 -5.66 -1.80 -14.18
CA LEU A 122 -5.47 -3.17 -13.70
C LEU A 122 -6.58 -3.51 -12.69
N PRO A 123 -6.76 -4.79 -12.29
CA PRO A 123 -7.67 -5.14 -11.20
C PRO A 123 -7.40 -4.28 -9.97
N CYS A 124 -8.41 -3.55 -9.51
CA CYS A 124 -8.33 -2.76 -8.28
C CYS A 124 -8.51 -3.66 -7.06
N ILE A 125 -8.14 -3.15 -5.88
CA ILE A 125 -8.39 -3.82 -4.61
C ILE A 125 -9.54 -3.12 -3.89
N LEU A 126 -10.49 -3.88 -3.37
CA LEU A 126 -11.53 -3.42 -2.47
C LEU A 126 -11.04 -3.57 -1.03
N TRP A 127 -10.67 -2.46 -0.40
CA TRP A 127 -10.35 -2.45 1.01
C TRP A 127 -11.63 -2.32 1.83
N ARG A 128 -12.09 -3.44 2.39
CA ARG A 128 -13.25 -3.44 3.27
C ARG A 128 -12.84 -2.93 4.65
N LYS A 129 -13.33 -1.74 5.01
CA LYS A 129 -13.09 -1.18 6.34
C LYS A 129 -13.89 -1.98 7.36
N GLN A 130 -13.22 -2.57 8.34
CA GLN A 130 -13.92 -3.16 9.48
C GLN A 130 -14.62 -2.04 10.24
N THR A 131 -15.95 -1.98 10.15
CA THR A 131 -16.75 -1.02 10.92
C THR A 131 -16.99 -1.57 12.32
N ASN A 132 -16.65 -0.79 13.35
CA ASN A 132 -17.01 -1.12 14.73
C ASN A 132 -18.52 -0.97 15.00
N ALA A 133 -19.26 -0.34 14.07
CA ALA A 133 -20.70 -0.24 14.13
C ALA A 133 -21.33 -1.54 13.58
N PRO A 134 -22.08 -2.30 14.40
CA PRO A 134 -22.76 -3.51 13.94
C PRO A 134 -23.93 -3.22 12.98
N ASN A 135 -24.39 -1.97 12.93
CA ASN A 135 -25.61 -1.56 12.25
C ASN A 135 -25.30 -1.05 10.84
N LYS A 136 -26.01 -1.58 9.84
CA LYS A 136 -26.04 -1.04 8.48
C LYS A 136 -26.80 0.29 8.48
N PHE A 137 -26.36 1.24 7.65
CA PHE A 137 -27.12 2.47 7.41
C PHE A 137 -28.33 2.13 6.56
N MET A 138 -29.55 2.21 7.13
CA MET A 138 -30.78 1.75 6.49
C MET A 138 -31.73 2.88 6.05
N GLY A 139 -31.24 4.11 5.86
CA GLY A 139 -32.08 5.21 5.37
C GLY A 139 -33.35 5.41 6.20
N SER A 140 -34.52 5.22 5.59
CA SER A 140 -35.85 5.38 6.22
C SER A 140 -36.28 4.20 7.12
N GLY A 141 -35.37 3.31 7.50
CA GLY A 141 -35.62 2.19 8.42
C GLY A 141 -35.63 0.82 7.76
N MET A 142 -36.16 -0.20 8.44
CA MET A 142 -36.10 -1.60 8.00
C MET A 142 -37.18 -1.99 6.98
N LEU A 143 -38.06 -1.06 6.59
CA LEU A 143 -39.15 -1.34 5.67
C LEU A 143 -38.70 -1.13 4.21
N PRO A 144 -38.81 -2.14 3.34
CA PRO A 144 -38.65 -1.95 1.90
C PRO A 144 -39.66 -0.93 1.38
N PRO A 145 -39.29 -0.05 0.41
CA PRO A 145 -38.05 -0.02 -0.38
C PRO A 145 -36.98 1.00 0.08
N GLY A 146 -37.12 1.62 1.25
CA GLY A 146 -36.32 2.80 1.65
C GLY A 146 -34.97 2.54 2.32
N ALA A 147 -34.54 1.28 2.39
CA ALA A 147 -33.22 0.88 2.89
C ALA A 147 -32.21 0.78 1.75
N TYR A 148 -31.08 1.48 1.88
CA TYR A 148 -29.97 1.42 0.92
C TYR A 148 -28.82 0.52 1.41
N VAL A 149 -28.02 0.01 0.48
CA VAL A 149 -26.82 -0.76 0.81
C VAL A 149 -25.79 0.18 1.44
N THR A 150 -25.21 -0.24 2.57
CA THR A 150 -24.13 0.52 3.21
C THR A 150 -22.84 0.39 2.40
N LEU A 151 -22.18 1.52 2.12
CA LEU A 151 -20.84 1.54 1.53
C LEU A 151 -19.81 1.17 2.60
N GLU A 152 -19.13 0.04 2.46
CA GLU A 152 -18.22 -0.52 3.47
C GLU A 152 -16.77 -0.67 3.00
N HIS A 153 -16.47 -0.20 1.80
CA HIS A 153 -15.14 -0.34 1.21
C HIS A 153 -14.65 0.97 0.60
N GLU A 154 -13.33 1.05 0.50
CA GLU A 154 -12.64 1.97 -0.39
C GLU A 154 -12.02 1.19 -1.55
N TYR A 155 -11.76 1.91 -2.64
CA TYR A 155 -11.09 1.38 -3.81
C TYR A 155 -9.62 1.76 -3.74
N ILE A 156 -8.75 0.78 -3.93
CA ILE A 156 -7.36 1.03 -4.29
C ILE A 156 -7.26 0.79 -5.79
N LEU A 157 -7.39 1.87 -6.56
CA LEU A 157 -7.21 1.84 -8.00
C LEU A 157 -5.77 1.49 -8.31
N ILE A 158 -5.54 0.61 -9.29
CA ILE A 158 -4.20 0.23 -9.75
C ILE A 158 -4.13 0.49 -11.25
N ALA A 159 -3.20 1.33 -11.66
CA ALA A 159 -3.04 1.71 -13.06
C ALA A 159 -1.56 1.75 -13.47
N ARG A 160 -1.23 1.22 -14.65
CA ARG A 160 0.15 1.15 -15.17
C ARG A 160 0.39 2.16 -16.27
N LYS A 161 1.54 2.83 -16.28
CA LYS A 161 1.98 3.64 -17.42
C LYS A 161 2.76 2.77 -18.41
N GLY A 162 2.26 2.61 -19.64
CA GLY A 162 2.96 1.88 -20.70
C GLY A 162 3.00 0.35 -20.51
N SER A 163 4.06 -0.28 -21.04
CA SER A 163 4.28 -1.73 -21.02
C SER A 163 4.70 -2.25 -19.64
N ILE A 164 4.81 -3.57 -19.48
CA ILE A 164 5.33 -4.19 -18.26
C ILE A 164 6.79 -3.77 -18.04
N ARG A 165 7.16 -3.47 -16.79
CA ARG A 165 8.55 -3.19 -16.40
C ARG A 165 9.43 -4.43 -16.56
N GLU A 166 10.59 -4.26 -17.18
CA GLU A 166 11.60 -5.31 -17.33
C GLU A 166 12.74 -5.13 -16.33
N PHE A 167 13.40 -6.22 -15.96
CA PHE A 167 14.56 -6.23 -15.08
C PHE A 167 15.69 -6.96 -15.81
N ILE A 168 16.60 -6.21 -16.41
CA ILE A 168 17.54 -6.73 -17.41
C ILE A 168 18.89 -7.00 -16.76
N THR A 169 19.40 -6.03 -16.00
CA THR A 169 20.73 -6.08 -15.40
C THR A 169 20.80 -7.07 -14.24
N ALA A 170 22.01 -7.54 -13.92
CA ALA A 170 22.23 -8.43 -12.78
C ALA A 170 21.84 -7.75 -11.45
N VAL A 171 22.09 -6.44 -11.33
CA VAL A 171 21.75 -5.64 -10.15
C VAL A 171 20.24 -5.57 -9.96
N GLU A 172 19.49 -5.21 -11.00
CA GLU A 172 18.02 -5.16 -10.96
C GLU A 172 17.42 -6.53 -10.62
N LYS A 173 17.95 -7.60 -11.23
CA LYS A 173 17.51 -8.96 -10.94
C LYS A 173 17.79 -9.36 -9.49
N LYS A 174 18.94 -8.98 -8.93
CA LYS A 174 19.29 -9.21 -7.52
C LYS A 174 18.36 -8.44 -6.59
N GLN A 175 18.19 -7.15 -6.80
CA GLN A 175 17.28 -6.30 -6.01
C GLN A 175 15.85 -6.84 -6.06
N ARG A 176 15.38 -7.32 -7.21
CA ARG A 176 14.07 -7.97 -7.33
C ARG A 176 13.94 -9.23 -6.48
N ARG A 177 14.96 -10.10 -6.44
CA ARG A 177 14.96 -11.30 -5.59
C ARG A 177 15.02 -10.95 -4.10
N GLU A 178 15.83 -9.95 -3.75
CA GLU A 178 15.92 -9.41 -2.38
C GLU A 178 14.65 -8.69 -1.92
N SER A 179 13.80 -8.28 -2.86
CA SER A 179 12.51 -7.62 -2.61
C SER A 179 11.33 -8.58 -2.65
N ALA A 180 11.56 -9.89 -2.62
CA ALA A 180 10.51 -10.88 -2.58
C ALA A 180 9.63 -10.75 -1.31
N PHE A 181 8.63 -11.60 -1.23
CA PHE A 181 7.71 -11.71 -0.10
C PHE A 181 7.47 -13.18 0.18
N PHE A 182 7.04 -13.49 1.40
CA PHE A 182 6.76 -14.88 1.75
C PHE A 182 5.53 -15.40 1.00
N TRP A 183 5.47 -16.71 0.77
CA TRP A 183 4.39 -17.33 0.01
C TRP A 183 3.00 -17.11 0.62
N GLU A 184 2.90 -17.16 1.94
CA GLU A 184 1.66 -16.91 2.67
C GLU A 184 1.25 -15.43 2.62
N GLU A 185 2.22 -14.51 2.62
CA GLU A 185 1.95 -13.08 2.39
C GLU A 185 1.38 -12.85 1.00
N ARG A 186 1.99 -13.44 -0.04
CA ARG A 186 1.51 -13.36 -1.42
C ARG A 186 0.04 -13.71 -1.54
N ASN A 187 -0.38 -14.80 -0.91
CA ASN A 187 -1.76 -15.31 -1.04
C ASN A 187 -2.79 -14.40 -0.38
N VAL A 188 -2.38 -13.58 0.60
CA VAL A 188 -3.23 -12.55 1.21
C VAL A 188 -3.16 -11.26 0.41
N TRP A 189 -1.96 -10.81 0.05
CA TRP A 189 -1.71 -9.49 -0.53
C TRP A 189 -2.23 -9.35 -1.96
N PHE A 190 -2.16 -10.41 -2.77
CA PHE A 190 -2.62 -10.40 -4.17
C PHE A 190 -4.09 -10.86 -4.32
N SER A 191 -4.90 -10.69 -3.27
CA SER A 191 -6.36 -10.74 -3.32
C SER A 191 -6.92 -9.37 -3.73
N ASP A 192 -7.97 -9.35 -4.55
CA ASP A 192 -8.72 -8.14 -4.91
C ASP A 192 -9.65 -7.66 -3.79
N ILE A 193 -9.77 -8.41 -2.70
CA ILE A 193 -10.52 -8.01 -1.50
C ILE A 193 -9.60 -8.11 -0.29
N TRP A 194 -9.42 -6.98 0.41
CA TRP A 194 -8.66 -6.89 1.65
C TRP A 194 -9.61 -6.65 2.84
N THR A 195 -9.63 -7.59 3.77
CA THR A 195 -10.48 -7.57 4.98
C THR A 195 -9.69 -7.58 6.28
N ASP A 196 -8.38 -7.82 6.20
CA ASP A 196 -7.45 -7.96 7.32
C ASP A 196 -6.86 -6.62 7.79
N LEU A 197 -6.99 -5.57 6.97
CA LEU A 197 -6.54 -4.23 7.31
C LEU A 197 -7.57 -3.49 8.16
N LYS A 198 -7.28 -3.38 9.47
CA LYS A 198 -8.05 -2.53 10.38
C LYS A 198 -7.74 -1.05 10.12
N GLY A 199 -8.77 -0.21 10.12
CA GLY A 199 -8.58 1.24 10.15
C GLY A 199 -7.89 1.66 11.44
N THR A 200 -6.96 2.61 11.38
CA THR A 200 -6.24 3.08 12.57
C THR A 200 -7.05 4.20 13.25
N SER A 201 -7.36 4.07 14.55
CA SER A 201 -7.73 5.24 15.35
C SER A 201 -6.45 6.04 15.62
N GLN A 202 -6.35 7.24 15.07
CA GLN A 202 -5.13 8.03 15.19
C GLN A 202 -5.14 8.83 16.51
N ASP A 203 -4.22 8.52 17.42
CA ASP A 203 -3.90 9.35 18.59
C ASP A 203 -3.09 10.56 18.14
N LEU A 204 -3.75 11.50 17.45
CA LEU A 204 -3.14 12.78 17.06
C LEU A 204 -3.21 13.75 18.24
N PHE A 205 -2.08 14.37 18.57
CA PHE A 205 -1.90 15.30 19.69
C PHE A 205 -2.67 16.63 19.54
N ASP A 206 -3.16 16.95 18.34
CA ASP A 206 -3.88 18.19 18.04
C ASP A 206 -5.28 17.93 17.46
N LYS A 207 -6.30 18.65 17.97
CA LYS A 207 -7.70 18.49 17.60
C LYS A 207 -7.98 18.92 16.15
N ASP A 208 -7.24 19.89 15.61
CA ASP A 208 -7.46 20.38 14.25
C ASP A 208 -6.77 19.49 13.21
N THR A 209 -5.56 19.00 13.51
CA THR A 209 -4.89 17.95 12.73
C THR A 209 -5.71 16.65 12.68
N ARG A 210 -6.34 16.27 13.80
CA ARG A 210 -7.23 15.09 13.88
C ARG A 210 -8.49 15.22 13.02
N LYS A 211 -9.04 16.43 12.86
CA LYS A 211 -10.23 16.67 12.02
C LYS A 211 -9.95 16.62 10.52
N ARG A 212 -8.68 16.74 10.10
CA ARG A 212 -8.27 16.75 8.68
C ARG A 212 -7.46 15.52 8.26
N SER A 213 -7.08 14.64 9.19
CA SER A 213 -6.29 13.46 8.88
C SER A 213 -7.19 12.26 8.57
N ALA A 214 -7.51 12.06 7.29
CA ALA A 214 -8.11 10.81 6.79
C ALA A 214 -7.02 9.83 6.30
N ALA A 215 -5.88 9.75 7.00
CA ALA A 215 -4.77 8.92 6.53
C ALA A 215 -5.09 7.43 6.67
N PHE A 216 -4.80 6.64 5.63
CA PHE A 216 -4.89 5.18 5.65
C PHE A 216 -3.90 4.56 6.67
N PRO A 217 -4.15 3.32 7.14
CA PRO A 217 -3.24 2.60 8.03
C PRO A 217 -1.88 2.35 7.37
N PHE A 218 -0.79 2.31 8.15
CA PHE A 218 0.57 2.05 7.67
C PHE A 218 0.69 0.78 6.81
N GLU A 219 -0.03 -0.28 7.16
CA GLU A 219 0.05 -1.55 6.45
C GLU A 219 -0.44 -1.45 4.98
N LEU A 220 -1.37 -0.53 4.68
CA LEU A 220 -1.87 -0.35 3.31
C LEU A 220 -0.77 0.08 2.34
N PRO A 221 -0.07 1.22 2.53
CA PRO A 221 1.03 1.62 1.64
C PRO A 221 2.22 0.67 1.77
N TYR A 222 2.51 0.11 2.95
CA TYR A 222 3.62 -0.84 3.11
C TYR A 222 3.43 -2.07 2.22
N ARG A 223 2.21 -2.62 2.19
CA ARG A 223 1.84 -3.75 1.35
C ARG A 223 1.94 -3.39 -0.13
N LEU A 224 1.35 -2.27 -0.56
CA LEU A 224 1.42 -1.81 -1.96
C LEU A 224 2.87 -1.56 -2.43
N ILE A 225 3.69 -0.91 -1.61
CA ILE A 225 5.11 -0.67 -1.90
C ILE A 225 5.86 -2.00 -2.03
N SER A 226 5.61 -2.96 -1.13
CA SER A 226 6.24 -4.28 -1.17
C SER A 226 5.80 -5.10 -2.39
N MET A 227 4.54 -4.95 -2.84
CA MET A 227 3.99 -5.66 -4.00
C MET A 227 4.47 -5.11 -5.34
N PHE A 228 4.60 -3.78 -5.44
CA PHE A 228 4.68 -3.07 -6.73
C PHE A 228 5.98 -2.27 -6.94
N SER A 229 6.95 -2.40 -6.04
CA SER A 229 8.29 -1.81 -6.20
C SER A 229 9.38 -2.78 -5.75
N ILE A 230 10.63 -2.50 -6.08
CA ILE A 230 11.83 -3.17 -5.55
C ILE A 230 12.66 -2.19 -4.70
N LYS A 231 13.56 -2.72 -3.88
CA LYS A 231 14.48 -1.93 -3.05
C LYS A 231 15.22 -0.88 -3.87
N GLY A 232 15.27 0.34 -3.35
CA GLY A 232 15.89 1.50 -4.01
C GLY A 232 15.01 2.20 -5.05
N ASP A 233 13.84 1.66 -5.42
CA ASP A 233 12.85 2.39 -6.22
C ASP A 233 12.38 3.65 -5.49
N THR A 234 11.87 4.64 -6.24
CA THR A 234 11.33 5.88 -5.68
C THR A 234 9.80 5.87 -5.67
N VAL A 235 9.22 6.04 -4.48
CA VAL A 235 7.77 6.11 -4.24
C VAL A 235 7.32 7.56 -4.12
N LEU A 236 6.27 7.94 -4.84
CA LEU A 236 5.67 9.28 -4.74
C LEU A 236 4.31 9.23 -4.02
N ASP A 237 4.09 10.20 -3.14
CA ASP A 237 2.77 10.52 -2.57
C ASP A 237 2.44 12.01 -2.78
N PRO A 238 1.58 12.39 -3.75
CA PRO A 238 1.19 13.78 -3.97
C PRO A 238 0.24 14.37 -2.92
N PHE A 239 -0.22 13.57 -1.95
CA PHE A 239 -1.14 13.96 -0.88
C PHE A 239 -0.65 13.38 0.46
N LEU A 240 0.56 13.78 0.84
CA LEU A 240 1.35 13.13 1.88
C LEU A 240 0.65 13.07 3.26
N GLY A 241 -0.13 14.10 3.61
CA GLY A 241 -0.84 14.19 4.88
C GLY A 241 0.13 14.09 6.06
N ILE A 242 -0.08 13.08 6.91
CA ILE A 242 0.76 12.81 8.09
C ILE A 242 2.01 11.97 7.77
N GLY A 243 2.34 11.73 6.51
CA GLY A 243 3.56 11.03 6.10
C GLY A 243 3.49 9.50 6.18
N THR A 244 2.30 8.90 6.07
CA THR A 244 2.15 7.42 6.16
C THR A 244 2.91 6.70 5.05
N THR A 245 2.79 7.16 3.79
CA THR A 245 3.50 6.56 2.65
C THR A 245 5.02 6.73 2.75
N LEU A 246 5.47 7.89 3.25
CA LEU A 246 6.89 8.18 3.52
C LEU A 246 7.50 7.14 4.47
N MET A 247 6.87 6.91 5.62
CA MET A 247 7.34 5.91 6.59
C MET A 247 7.25 4.49 6.04
N ALA A 248 6.24 4.17 5.23
CA ALA A 248 6.12 2.86 4.60
C ALA A 248 7.24 2.62 3.58
N ALA A 249 7.63 3.64 2.81
CA ALA A 249 8.78 3.59 1.91
C ALA A 249 10.09 3.42 2.69
N MET A 250 10.26 4.17 3.80
CA MET A 250 11.39 3.98 4.73
C MET A 250 11.46 2.54 5.23
N ALA A 251 10.36 1.99 5.75
CA ALA A 251 10.32 0.63 6.27
C ALA A 251 10.56 -0.45 5.20
N ALA A 252 10.23 -0.16 3.94
CA ALA A 252 10.46 -1.06 2.82
C ALA A 252 11.82 -0.84 2.14
N ALA A 253 12.70 0.05 2.63
CA ALA A 253 13.97 0.37 1.98
C ALA A 253 13.81 0.85 0.52
N ARG A 254 12.83 1.73 0.29
CA ARG A 254 12.63 2.48 -0.95
C ARG A 254 12.96 3.95 -0.70
N ASN A 255 13.28 4.69 -1.76
CA ASN A 255 13.31 6.15 -1.70
C ASN A 255 11.89 6.69 -1.74
N SER A 256 11.67 7.95 -1.35
CA SER A 256 10.38 8.57 -1.59
C SER A 256 10.39 10.08 -1.72
N ILE A 257 9.36 10.58 -2.41
CA ILE A 257 9.01 12.00 -2.50
C ILE A 257 7.56 12.16 -2.03
N GLY A 258 7.29 13.16 -1.21
CA GLY A 258 5.94 13.48 -0.76
C GLY A 258 5.61 14.96 -0.90
N TYR A 259 4.40 15.28 -1.35
CA TYR A 259 3.90 16.66 -1.39
C TYR A 259 2.80 16.85 -0.36
N GLU A 260 2.89 17.94 0.42
CA GLU A 260 1.89 18.34 1.41
C GLU A 260 1.58 19.82 1.28
N LEU A 261 0.29 20.16 1.09
CA LEU A 261 -0.12 21.55 0.90
C LEU A 261 -0.16 22.34 2.22
N ASP A 262 -0.53 21.70 3.32
CA ASP A 262 -0.71 22.34 4.63
C ASP A 262 0.55 22.17 5.50
N HIS A 263 1.34 23.24 5.59
CA HIS A 263 2.55 23.31 6.43
C HIS A 263 2.32 22.92 7.90
N ASN A 264 1.09 22.95 8.41
CA ASN A 264 0.79 22.55 9.78
C ASN A 264 1.10 21.06 10.04
N PHE A 265 1.09 20.22 9.00
CA PHE A 265 1.46 18.80 9.12
C PHE A 265 2.96 18.58 9.35
N GLN A 266 3.82 19.57 9.09
CA GLN A 266 5.28 19.40 9.18
C GLN A 266 5.71 18.86 10.54
N LYS A 267 5.27 19.47 11.64
CA LYS A 267 5.61 19.01 13.01
C LYS A 267 5.16 17.58 13.25
N THR A 268 3.97 17.22 12.80
CA THR A 268 3.42 15.86 12.93
C THR A 268 4.24 14.85 12.12
N ILE A 269 4.60 15.17 10.89
CA ILE A 269 5.44 14.29 10.06
C ILE A 269 6.81 14.09 10.71
N LEU A 270 7.48 15.16 11.16
CA LEU A 270 8.76 15.08 11.84
C LEU A 270 8.69 14.18 13.09
N SER A 271 7.66 14.36 13.91
CA SER A 271 7.46 13.54 15.11
C SER A 271 7.21 12.07 14.78
N ARG A 272 6.54 11.76 13.67
CA ARG A 272 6.27 10.37 13.26
C ARG A 272 7.50 9.71 12.65
N VAL A 273 8.27 10.43 11.84
CA VAL A 273 9.54 9.94 11.28
C VAL A 273 10.52 9.57 12.40
N ALA A 274 10.54 10.30 13.52
CA ALA A 274 11.37 9.95 14.67
C ALA A 274 11.07 8.57 15.27
N GLY A 275 9.85 8.03 15.09
CA GLY A 275 9.45 6.70 15.55
C GLY A 275 9.48 5.62 14.47
N VAL A 276 10.03 5.90 13.29
CA VAL A 276 9.97 4.98 12.15
C VAL A 276 10.86 3.75 12.34
N GLU A 277 11.97 3.87 13.07
CA GLU A 277 12.88 2.76 13.38
C GLU A 277 12.14 1.63 14.09
N ASP A 278 11.50 1.95 15.22
CA ASP A 278 10.69 1.01 15.99
C ASP A 278 9.54 0.43 15.18
N LEU A 279 8.85 1.28 14.41
CA LEU A 279 7.72 0.85 13.58
C LEU A 279 8.15 -0.14 12.49
N ALA A 280 9.21 0.18 11.76
CA ALA A 280 9.74 -0.63 10.66
C ALA A 280 10.28 -1.97 11.16
N ASN A 281 11.11 -1.93 12.21
CA ASN A 281 11.76 -3.14 12.75
C ASN A 281 10.75 -4.06 13.43
N ARG A 282 9.76 -3.51 14.15
CA ARG A 282 8.64 -4.30 14.67
C ARG A 282 7.87 -5.00 13.55
N ARG A 283 7.60 -4.30 12.46
CA ARG A 283 6.91 -4.91 11.31
C ARG A 283 7.73 -6.04 10.69
N ILE A 284 9.05 -5.88 10.54
CA ILE A 284 9.95 -6.94 10.07
C ILE A 284 9.87 -8.16 10.99
N LEU A 285 9.97 -7.96 12.31
CA LEU A 285 9.85 -9.03 13.29
C LEU A 285 8.50 -9.78 13.15
N GLU A 286 7.40 -9.06 13.00
CA GLU A 286 6.07 -9.66 12.77
C GLU A 286 6.03 -10.50 11.48
N ARG A 287 6.67 -10.05 10.38
CA ARG A 287 6.75 -10.85 9.13
C ARG A 287 7.49 -12.15 9.38
N LEU A 288 8.65 -12.08 10.03
CA LEU A 288 9.48 -13.26 10.34
C LEU A 288 8.74 -14.23 11.25
N GLN A 289 8.12 -13.75 12.32
CA GLN A 289 7.35 -14.59 13.25
C GLN A 289 6.13 -15.25 12.59
N ASN A 290 5.42 -14.53 11.72
CA ASN A 290 4.31 -15.10 10.96
C ASN A 290 4.79 -16.20 10.00
N HIS A 291 5.95 -16.00 9.36
CA HIS A 291 6.54 -17.01 8.50
C HIS A 291 6.95 -18.27 9.27
N LEU A 292 7.63 -18.11 10.41
CA LEU A 292 8.03 -19.24 11.26
C LEU A 292 6.81 -20.05 11.74
N ARG A 293 5.71 -19.36 12.12
CA ARG A 293 4.45 -20.03 12.46
C ARG A 293 3.83 -20.77 11.28
N PHE A 294 3.89 -20.19 10.09
CA PHE A 294 3.44 -20.85 8.87
C PHE A 294 4.26 -22.13 8.59
N VAL A 295 5.59 -22.07 8.74
CA VAL A 295 6.51 -23.21 8.59
C VAL A 295 6.17 -24.30 9.61
N GLU A 296 6.04 -23.96 10.89
CA GLU A 296 5.68 -24.89 11.97
C GLU A 296 4.36 -25.62 11.69
N ASN A 297 3.30 -24.87 11.39
CA ASN A 297 1.99 -25.43 11.06
C ASN A 297 2.07 -26.39 9.88
N ARG A 298 2.82 -26.00 8.83
CA ARG A 298 2.94 -26.80 7.62
C ARG A 298 3.70 -28.11 7.85
N LEU A 299 4.78 -28.07 8.62
CA LEU A 299 5.55 -29.27 8.99
C LEU A 299 4.73 -30.17 9.93
N GLY A 300 3.96 -29.59 10.85
CA GLY A 300 3.01 -30.32 11.71
C GLY A 300 1.92 -31.05 10.92
N GLU A 301 1.53 -30.53 9.76
CA GLU A 301 0.63 -31.19 8.80
C GLU A 301 1.32 -32.25 7.91
N GLY A 302 2.62 -32.52 8.13
CA GLY A 302 3.41 -33.46 7.32
C GLY A 302 3.72 -32.96 5.91
N LYS A 303 3.56 -31.66 5.63
CA LYS A 303 3.83 -31.06 4.32
C LYS A 303 5.26 -30.52 4.28
N SER A 304 5.99 -30.83 3.21
CA SER A 304 7.38 -30.40 3.06
C SER A 304 7.55 -28.97 2.53
N LEU A 305 8.71 -28.40 2.86
CA LEU A 305 9.28 -27.16 2.33
C LEU A 305 10.60 -27.52 1.63
N LYS A 306 10.79 -27.07 0.39
CA LYS A 306 11.87 -27.59 -0.50
C LYS A 306 13.05 -26.64 -0.65
N HIS A 307 12.97 -25.46 -0.05
CA HIS A 307 13.93 -24.40 -0.20
C HIS A 307 14.29 -23.84 1.17
N GLN A 308 15.42 -23.16 1.25
CA GLN A 308 15.91 -22.54 2.47
C GLN A 308 16.34 -21.13 2.13
N ASN A 309 16.01 -20.17 2.98
CA ASN A 309 16.46 -18.80 2.81
C ASN A 309 17.94 -18.68 3.21
N VAL A 310 18.76 -17.98 2.42
CA VAL A 310 20.21 -17.91 2.64
C VAL A 310 20.63 -16.94 3.74
N TYR A 311 19.76 -16.02 4.16
CA TYR A 311 20.05 -15.00 5.17
C TYR A 311 19.54 -15.40 6.55
N TYR A 312 18.40 -16.09 6.61
CA TYR A 312 17.75 -16.47 7.87
C TYR A 312 17.82 -17.96 8.18
N SER A 313 18.28 -18.79 7.24
CA SER A 313 18.43 -20.24 7.36
C SER A 313 17.13 -21.03 7.65
N PHE A 314 15.96 -20.40 7.72
CA PHE A 314 14.69 -21.11 7.82
C PHE A 314 14.22 -21.68 6.47
N PRO A 315 13.37 -22.72 6.46
CA PRO A 315 12.77 -23.25 5.23
C PRO A 315 11.76 -22.28 4.59
N VAL A 316 11.71 -22.23 3.26
CA VAL A 316 10.77 -21.40 2.46
C VAL A 316 10.03 -22.21 1.39
N MET A 317 8.90 -21.67 0.91
CA MET A 317 7.99 -22.38 0.01
C MET A 317 8.47 -22.45 -1.43
N THR A 318 9.10 -21.40 -1.93
CA THR A 318 9.44 -21.23 -3.33
C THR A 318 10.90 -20.80 -3.50
N ARG A 319 11.45 -21.04 -4.70
CA ARG A 319 12.80 -20.57 -5.05
C ARG A 319 12.93 -19.04 -5.03
N GLN A 320 11.82 -18.30 -5.14
CA GLN A 320 11.84 -16.83 -5.18
C GLN A 320 12.10 -16.23 -3.80
N GLU A 321 11.88 -16.98 -2.73
CA GLU A 321 12.09 -16.56 -1.34
C GLU A 321 13.53 -16.83 -0.85
N ILE A 322 14.37 -17.54 -1.63
CA ILE A 322 15.72 -17.96 -1.21
C ILE A 322 16.59 -16.75 -0.84
N GLU A 323 16.54 -15.69 -1.63
CA GLU A 323 17.32 -14.45 -1.45
C GLU A 323 16.50 -13.32 -0.83
N LEU A 324 15.29 -13.60 -0.31
CA LEU A 324 14.52 -12.59 0.42
C LEU A 324 15.31 -12.11 1.63
N ILE A 325 15.48 -10.80 1.76
CA ILE A 325 16.06 -10.17 2.95
C ILE A 325 15.20 -8.99 3.37
N LEU A 326 14.96 -8.84 4.66
CA LEU A 326 14.30 -7.69 5.26
C LEU A 326 15.36 -6.88 5.99
N ASN A 327 15.69 -5.72 5.44
CA ASN A 327 16.74 -4.86 5.98
C ASN A 327 16.16 -3.98 7.08
N GLU A 328 16.62 -4.17 8.31
CA GLU A 328 16.20 -3.36 9.44
C GLU A 328 16.75 -1.95 9.32
N VAL A 329 15.97 -0.99 9.82
CA VAL A 329 16.36 0.40 9.94
C VAL A 329 17.35 0.52 11.10
N VAL A 330 18.55 1.04 10.81
CA VAL A 330 19.61 1.26 11.81
C VAL A 330 19.48 2.65 12.42
N PHE A 331 19.32 3.66 11.57
CA PHE A 331 18.99 5.02 12.01
C PHE A 331 18.33 5.82 10.90
N VAL A 332 17.59 6.86 11.29
CA VAL A 332 17.08 7.91 10.40
C VAL A 332 17.70 9.25 10.77
N GLU A 333 18.35 9.89 9.80
CA GLU A 333 18.94 11.22 9.99
C GLU A 333 18.21 12.25 9.13
N LYS A 334 17.88 13.40 9.74
CA LYS A 334 17.40 14.55 8.99
C LYS A 334 18.62 15.23 8.35
N SER A 335 18.61 15.33 7.02
CA SER A 335 19.60 16.08 6.24
C SER A 335 19.16 17.54 6.12
N THR A 336 19.72 18.30 5.17
CA THR A 336 19.35 19.70 4.94
C THR A 336 17.90 19.83 4.45
N GLY A 337 17.15 20.80 4.98
CA GLY A 337 15.76 21.06 4.59
C GLY A 337 14.79 19.98 5.10
N ASP A 338 13.75 19.66 4.34
CA ASP A 338 12.78 18.59 4.68
C ASP A 338 13.16 17.25 4.02
N ARG A 339 14.45 16.91 4.11
CA ARG A 339 15.04 15.68 3.58
C ARG A 339 15.53 14.76 4.69
N PHE A 340 15.39 13.46 4.51
CA PHE A 340 15.90 12.42 5.41
C PHE A 340 16.75 11.41 4.64
N GLU A 341 17.76 10.89 5.33
CA GLU A 341 18.48 9.69 4.92
C GLU A 341 18.21 8.57 5.92
N VAL A 342 18.06 7.36 5.40
CA VAL A 342 17.84 6.17 6.23
C VAL A 342 18.96 5.18 5.95
N LYS A 343 19.59 4.68 7.01
CA LYS A 343 20.56 3.60 6.92
C LYS A 343 19.90 2.29 7.31
N TYR A 344 20.21 1.25 6.54
CA TYR A 344 19.72 -0.10 6.78
C TYR A 344 20.86 -1.07 7.03
N THR A 345 20.53 -2.17 7.71
CA THR A 345 21.43 -3.31 7.86
C THR A 345 21.72 -3.96 6.52
N ASP A 346 22.92 -4.49 6.33
CA ASP A 346 23.27 -5.26 5.12
C ASP A 346 22.97 -6.76 5.28
N LYS A 347 22.73 -7.20 6.52
CA LYS A 347 22.35 -8.55 6.95
C LYS A 347 21.30 -8.44 8.06
N PRO A 348 20.46 -9.47 8.29
CA PRO A 348 19.57 -9.49 9.44
C PRO A 348 20.31 -9.23 10.77
N ILE A 349 19.72 -8.47 11.68
CA ILE A 349 20.16 -8.40 13.08
C ILE A 349 19.56 -9.60 13.81
N GLY A 350 20.43 -10.42 14.38
CA GLY A 350 20.08 -11.70 14.99
C GLY A 350 21.20 -12.68 14.70
N ASP A 351 21.93 -13.04 15.75
CA ASP A 351 23.06 -13.96 15.66
C ASP A 351 22.61 -15.30 15.07
N ASN A 352 23.56 -16.00 14.44
CA ASN A 352 23.44 -17.39 13.99
C ASN A 352 22.93 -18.38 15.07
N GLU A 353 22.63 -17.96 16.30
CA GLU A 353 22.26 -18.79 17.43
C GLU A 353 20.79 -19.27 17.40
N ASP A 354 19.83 -18.45 16.96
CA ASP A 354 18.43 -18.91 16.80
C ASP A 354 18.26 -19.79 15.54
N ALA A 355 19.07 -19.54 14.50
CA ALA A 355 19.19 -20.45 13.37
C ALA A 355 19.81 -21.80 13.78
N ALA A 356 20.78 -21.80 14.70
CA ALA A 356 21.37 -23.01 15.28
C ALA A 356 20.40 -23.78 16.19
N ALA A 357 19.40 -23.12 16.79
CA ALA A 357 18.33 -23.78 17.54
C ALA A 357 17.42 -24.64 16.63
N TRP A 358 17.30 -24.28 15.35
CA TRP A 358 16.57 -25.08 14.36
C TRP A 358 17.38 -26.31 13.90
N GLU A 359 18.70 -26.19 13.73
CA GLU A 359 19.57 -27.35 13.44
C GLU A 359 19.54 -28.40 14.57
N LYS A 360 19.41 -27.97 15.83
CA LYS A 360 19.38 -28.88 16.99
C LYS A 360 18.03 -29.57 17.22
N SER A 361 16.92 -29.03 16.72
CA SER A 361 15.58 -29.61 16.96
C SER A 361 15.06 -30.50 15.81
N GLY A 362 15.71 -30.47 14.64
CA GLY A 362 15.21 -31.11 13.41
C GLY A 362 15.92 -32.39 12.94
N MET A 363 16.96 -32.88 13.62
CA MET A 363 17.71 -34.09 13.22
C MET A 363 17.79 -35.13 14.34
N GLU A 364 16.67 -35.78 14.66
CA GLU A 364 16.71 -37.19 15.06
C GLU A 364 16.26 -38.04 13.86
N GLU A 365 17.24 -38.50 13.07
CA GLU A 365 17.04 -39.47 12.00
C GLU A 365 16.45 -40.76 12.57
N LYS A 366 15.13 -40.96 12.42
CA LYS A 366 14.56 -42.30 12.42
C LYS A 366 14.87 -42.97 11.08
N THR A 367 16.01 -43.63 11.02
CA THR A 367 16.33 -44.61 9.99
C THR A 367 15.29 -45.74 9.99
N LEU A 368 14.42 -45.77 8.98
CA LEU A 368 13.61 -46.94 8.63
C LEU A 368 13.81 -47.26 7.15
N SER A 369 14.26 -48.49 6.92
CA SER A 369 14.63 -49.10 5.65
C SER A 369 13.43 -49.25 4.68
N PRO A 370 13.66 -49.28 3.36
CA PRO A 370 12.58 -49.25 2.39
C PRO A 370 12.05 -50.66 2.07
N SER A 371 10.79 -50.94 2.41
CA SER A 371 10.04 -52.05 1.82
C SER A 371 9.27 -51.57 0.59
N LYS A 372 9.50 -52.23 -0.53
CA LYS A 372 8.87 -51.97 -1.83
C LYS A 372 7.39 -52.37 -1.78
N SER A 373 6.50 -51.52 -2.27
CA SER A 373 5.40 -52.00 -3.12
C SER A 373 4.99 -50.91 -4.12
N ARG A 374 5.05 -51.27 -5.40
CA ARG A 374 4.53 -50.49 -6.53
C ARG A 374 3.03 -50.75 -6.63
N SER A 375 2.22 -49.70 -6.77
CA SER A 375 0.93 -49.83 -7.45
C SER A 375 0.74 -48.69 -8.45
N ASN A 376 0.52 -49.08 -9.70
CA ASN A 376 0.16 -48.23 -10.82
C ASN A 376 -1.25 -47.67 -10.61
N ARG A 377 -1.43 -46.35 -10.77
CA ARG A 377 -2.72 -45.79 -11.18
C ARG A 377 -2.55 -44.75 -12.28
N SER A 378 -3.40 -44.95 -13.28
CA SER A 378 -3.50 -44.30 -14.57
C SER A 378 -3.84 -42.81 -14.47
N ARG A 379 -3.28 -42.04 -15.40
CA ARG A 379 -3.60 -40.63 -15.66
C ARG A 379 -4.88 -40.53 -16.48
N THR A 380 -5.82 -39.70 -16.04
CA THR A 380 -6.86 -39.08 -16.89
C THR A 380 -6.63 -37.56 -16.95
N PRO A 381 -6.91 -36.89 -18.09
CA PRO A 381 -6.58 -35.48 -18.26
C PRO A 381 -7.66 -34.57 -17.65
N LYS A 382 -7.23 -33.54 -16.90
CA LYS A 382 -8.09 -32.46 -16.42
C LYS A 382 -8.41 -31.48 -17.55
N GLN A 383 -9.70 -31.30 -17.82
CA GLN A 383 -10.26 -30.16 -18.54
C GLN A 383 -9.92 -28.85 -17.80
N ARG A 384 -9.51 -27.84 -18.57
CA ARG A 384 -9.39 -26.44 -18.13
C ARG A 384 -10.78 -25.79 -18.24
N SER A 385 -11.35 -25.31 -17.14
CA SER A 385 -12.40 -24.29 -17.20
C SER A 385 -11.79 -22.94 -16.84
N LEU A 386 -11.87 -22.02 -17.79
CA LEU A 386 -11.76 -20.58 -17.58
C LEU A 386 -13.03 -20.12 -16.88
N PHE A 387 -12.88 -19.49 -15.72
CA PHE A 387 -13.71 -18.37 -15.27
C PHE A 387 -12.84 -17.46 -14.42
#